data_AF-A0A968KN31-F1
#
_entry.id   AF-A0A968KN31-F1
#
_cell.length_a   1.000
_cell.length_b   1.000
_cell.length_c   1.000
_cell.angle_alpha   90.00
_cell.angle_beta   90.00
_cell.angle_gamma   90.00
#
_symmetry.space_group_name_H-M   'P 1'
#
loop_
_entity.id
_entity.type
_entity.pdbx_description
1 polymer ?
#
loop_
_entity_poly.entity_id
_entity_poly.type
_entity_poly.pdbx_seq_one_letter_code
_entity_poly.pdbx_strand_id
1 'polypeptide(L)' 'MKPLSFPRHSWIFRAGLLALLLLCGGCAHAISESLRQSVDPHLLFSQLSENPEAYVGKKVMLGGTIVETRNLEN' A
#
# COMPACT_ATOMS: atom_id res chain seq x y z
N MET A 1 -16.45 22.69 37.03
CA MET A 1 -15.82 21.68 36.16
C MET A 1 -16.26 20.31 36.67
N LYS A 2 -17.19 19.62 35.98
CA LYS A 2 -17.66 18.28 36.38
C LYS A 2 -16.72 17.24 35.77
N PRO A 3 -16.21 16.26 36.54
CA PRO A 3 -15.39 15.21 35.98
C PRO A 3 -16.28 14.35 35.07
N LEU A 4 -15.87 14.14 33.83
CA LEU A 4 -16.50 13.14 32.97
C LEU A 4 -16.23 11.76 33.60
N SER A 5 -17.18 11.28 34.40
CA SER A 5 -17.21 9.91 34.87
C SER A 5 -17.62 9.02 33.70
N PHE A 6 -16.65 8.58 32.90
CA PHE A 6 -16.89 7.55 31.90
C PHE A 6 -17.05 6.19 32.60
N PRO A 7 -18.14 5.44 32.33
CA PRO A 7 -18.30 4.11 32.89
C PRO A 7 -17.13 3.23 32.44
N ARG A 8 -16.37 2.66 33.39
CA ARG A 8 -15.19 1.82 33.15
C ARG A 8 -15.39 0.77 32.06
N HIS A 9 -16.60 0.23 31.93
CA HIS A 9 -16.95 -0.79 30.94
C HIS A 9 -16.97 -0.28 29.48
N SER A 10 -17.33 0.99 29.26
CA SER A 10 -17.44 1.59 27.93
C SER A 10 -16.07 1.88 27.30
N TRP A 11 -15.08 2.24 28.12
CA TRP A 11 -13.72 2.51 27.67
C TRP A 11 -12.97 1.24 27.25
N ILE A 12 -13.13 0.16 28.03
CA ILE A 12 -12.54 -1.16 27.70
C ILE A 12 -13.12 -1.69 26.38
N PHE A 13 -14.43 -1.56 26.18
CA PHE A 13 -15.08 -2.02 24.94
C PHE A 13 -14.62 -1.22 23.71
N ARG A 14 -14.50 0.10 23.84
CA ARG A 14 -13.98 0.97 22.76
C ARG A 14 -12.52 0.68 22.44
N ALA A 15 -11.67 0.47 23.46
CA ALA A 15 -10.27 0.11 23.26
C ALA A 15 -10.12 -1.27 22.58
N GLY A 16 -10.95 -2.26 22.97
CA GLY A 16 -10.97 -3.57 22.32
C GLY A 16 -11.39 -3.50 20.85
N LEU A 17 -12.41 -2.70 20.53
CA LEU A 17 -12.85 -2.50 19.15
C LEU A 17 -11.78 -1.81 18.28
N LEU A 18 -11.11 -0.79 18.81
CA LEU A 18 -10.00 -0.11 18.13
C LEU A 18 -8.81 -1.05 17.88
N ALA A 19 -8.46 -1.88 18.87
CA ALA A 19 -7.41 -2.88 18.71
C ALA A 19 -7.78 -3.90 17.61
N LEU A 20 -9.02 -4.40 17.61
CA LEU A 20 -9.49 -5.33 16.58
C LEU A 20 -9.42 -4.73 15.16
N LEU A 21 -9.83 -3.48 15.00
CA LEU A 21 -9.76 -2.78 13.71
C LEU A 21 -8.32 -2.60 13.22
N LEU A 22 -7.39 -2.28 14.12
CA LEU A 22 -5.96 -2.17 13.79
C LEU A 22 -5.36 -3.52 13.39
N LEU A 23 -5.76 -4.62 14.03
CA LEU A 23 -5.34 -5.97 13.65
C LEU A 23 -5.86 -6.38 12.25
N CYS A 24 -7.07 -5.96 11.88
CA CYS A 24 -7.64 -6.27 10.56
C CYS A 24 -7.01 -5.44 9.43
N GLY A 25 -6.58 -4.20 9.69
CA GLY A 25 -6.06 -3.30 8.65
C GLY A 25 -4.62 -3.59 8.21
N GLY A 26 -3.79 -4.20 9.05
CA GLY A 26 -2.35 -4.37 8.80
C GLY A 26 -1.90 -5.72 8.25
N CYS A 27 -2.73 -6.74 8.29
CA CYS A 27 -2.32 -8.12 7.96
C CYS A 27 -2.43 -8.48 6.46
N ALA A 28 -3.00 -7.59 5.64
CA ALA A 28 -3.13 -7.82 4.21
C ALA A 28 -1.92 -7.21 3.47
N HIS A 29 -0.98 -8.07 3.06
CA HIS A 29 0.06 -7.68 2.12
C HIS A 29 -0.62 -7.18 0.82
N ALA A 30 -0.38 -5.92 0.43
CA ALA A 30 -1.02 -5.31 -0.74
C ALA A 30 -0.79 -6.08 -2.05
N ILE A 31 0.28 -6.88 -2.11
CA ILE A 31 0.60 -7.78 -3.23
C ILE A 31 0.97 -9.15 -2.64
N SER A 32 0.39 -10.23 -3.18
CA SER A 32 0.69 -11.59 -2.72
C SER A 32 2.17 -11.93 -2.94
N GLU A 33 2.73 -12.74 -2.04
CA GLU A 33 4.12 -13.19 -2.14
C GLU A 33 4.38 -13.96 -3.45
N SER A 34 3.43 -14.81 -3.85
CA SER A 34 3.49 -15.57 -5.10
C SER A 34 3.58 -14.68 -6.35
N LEU A 35 2.91 -13.52 -6.36
CA LEU A 35 3.01 -12.56 -7.46
C LEU A 35 4.37 -11.86 -7.44
N ARG A 36 4.88 -11.49 -6.27
CA ARG A 36 6.19 -10.85 -6.10
C ARG A 36 7.35 -11.76 -6.52
N GLN A 37 7.22 -13.07 -6.30
CA GLN A 37 8.22 -14.05 -6.74
C GLN A 37 8.14 -14.33 -8.25
N SER A 38 7.02 -13.99 -8.90
CA SER A 38 6.79 -14.26 -10.33
C SER A 38 7.29 -13.18 -11.29
N VAL A 39 7.88 -12.10 -10.77
CA VAL A 39 8.46 -10.99 -11.54
C VAL A 39 9.98 -11.05 -11.50
N ASP A 40 10.65 -10.49 -12.50
CA ASP A 40 12.11 -10.33 -12.51
C ASP A 40 12.53 -9.15 -11.62
N PRO A 41 13.25 -9.37 -10.50
CA PRO A 41 13.68 -8.30 -9.59
C PRO A 41 14.87 -7.49 -10.13
N HIS A 42 15.53 -7.96 -11.20
CA HIS A 42 16.70 -7.31 -11.79
C HIS A 42 16.37 -6.47 -13.02
N LEU A 43 15.13 -6.51 -13.52
CA LEU A 43 14.69 -5.68 -14.63
C LEU A 43 14.70 -4.21 -14.22
N LEU A 44 15.60 -3.43 -14.82
CA LEU A 44 15.68 -1.99 -14.59
C LEU A 44 14.62 -1.25 -15.41
N PHE A 45 14.07 -0.18 -14.82
CA PHE A 45 13.13 0.69 -15.53
C PHE A 45 13.72 1.28 -16.81
N SER A 46 15.02 1.59 -16.84
CA SER A 46 15.71 2.08 -18.04
C SER A 46 15.66 1.08 -19.20
N GLN A 47 15.87 -0.21 -18.93
CA GLN A 47 15.84 -1.27 -19.94
C GLN A 47 14.41 -1.49 -20.48
N LEU A 48 13.41 -1.42 -19.60
CA LEU A 48 12.00 -1.51 -19.98
C LEU A 48 11.57 -0.29 -20.80
N SER A 49 12.01 0.91 -20.43
CA SER A 49 11.68 2.16 -21.13
C SER A 49 12.33 2.25 -22.51
N GLU A 50 13.51 1.64 -22.70
CA GLU A 50 14.23 1.65 -23.98
C GLU A 50 13.54 0.76 -25.03
N ASN A 51 13.01 -0.40 -24.63
CA ASN A 51 12.31 -1.31 -25.53
C ASN A 51 11.13 -2.01 -24.82
N PRO A 52 9.98 -1.34 -24.67
CA PRO A 52 8.83 -1.90 -23.96
C PRO A 52 8.21 -3.11 -24.67
N GLU A 53 8.32 -3.16 -26.00
CA GLU A 53 7.76 -4.21 -26.85
C GLU A 53 8.35 -5.60 -26.54
N ALA A 54 9.63 -5.65 -26.17
CA ALA A 54 10.32 -6.88 -25.77
C ALA A 54 9.77 -7.53 -24.49
N TYR A 55 8.93 -6.82 -23.73
CA TYR A 55 8.37 -7.26 -22.45
C TYR A 55 6.86 -7.47 -22.48
N VAL A 56 6.22 -7.37 -23.65
CA VAL A 56 4.79 -7.66 -23.80
C VAL A 56 4.47 -9.08 -23.33
N GLY A 57 3.42 -9.20 -22.50
CA GLY A 57 2.99 -10.47 -21.90
C GLY A 57 3.78 -10.89 -20.66
N LYS A 58 4.83 -10.16 -20.27
CA LYS A 58 5.55 -10.40 -19.00
C LYS A 58 4.93 -9.60 -17.86
N LYS A 59 4.98 -10.15 -16.65
CA LYS A 59 4.67 -9.41 -15.42
C LYS A 59 5.90 -8.64 -14.98
N VAL A 60 5.76 -7.34 -14.77
CA VAL A 60 6.83 -6.45 -14.29
C VAL A 60 6.37 -5.72 -13.03
N MET A 61 7.29 -5.44 -12.12
CA MET A 61 7.04 -4.65 -10.92
C MET A 61 7.63 -3.25 -11.13
N LEU A 62 6.78 -2.23 -11.03
CA LEU A 62 7.21 -0.84 -11.13
C LEU A 62 7.05 -0.15 -9.78
N GLY A 63 8.02 0.69 -9.44
CA GLY A 63 8.01 1.50 -8.23
C GLY A 63 8.81 2.77 -8.45
N GLY A 64 8.60 3.77 -7.60
CA GLY A 64 9.28 5.05 -7.70
C GLY A 64 8.59 6.13 -6.88
N THR A 65 8.97 7.38 -7.14
CA THR A 65 8.37 8.56 -6.49
C THR A 65 7.22 9.09 -7.34
N ILE A 66 6.05 9.23 -6.73
CA ILE A 66 4.92 9.94 -7.34
C ILE A 66 5.19 11.43 -7.25
N VAL A 67 5.20 12.13 -8.38
CA VAL A 67 5.47 13.57 -8.47
C VAL A 67 4.20 14.34 -8.86
N GLU A 68 4.04 15.57 -8.36
CA GLU A 68 3.03 16.50 -8.87
C GLU A 68 3.47 17.01 -10.25
N THR A 69 2.56 17.01 -11.22
CA THR A 69 2.80 17.58 -12.55
C THR A 69 1.64 18.48 -12.95
N ARG A 70 1.93 19.55 -13.71
CA ARG A 70 0.94 20.46 -14.28
C ARG A 70 1.04 20.42 -15.80
N ASN A 71 -0.07 20.17 -16.47
CA ASN A 71 -0.13 20.31 -17.92
C ASN A 71 -0.17 21.80 -18.25
N LEU A 72 0.88 22.30 -18.89
CA LEU A 72 0.93 23.67 -19.40
C LEU A 72 0.53 23.60 -20.88
N GLU A 73 -0.69 24.04 -21.18
CA GLU A 73 -1.14 24.23 -22.56
C GLU A 73 -0.30 25.33 -23.21
N ASN A 74 0.16 25.11 -24.44
CA ASN A 74 1.04 26.01 -25.18
C ASN A 74 0.25 26.87 -26.16
#